data_AF-A8AU55-F1
#
_entry.id   AF-A8AU55-F1
#
_cell.length_a   1.000
_cell.length_b   1.000
_cell.length_c   1.000
_cell.angle_alpha   90.00
_cell.angle_beta   90.00
_cell.angle_gamma   90.00
#
_symmetry.space_group_name_H-M   'P 1'
#
loop_
_entity.id
_entity.type
_entity.pdbx_description
1 polymer ?
#
loop_
_entity_poly.entity_id
_entity_poly.type
_entity_poly.pdbx_seq_one_letter_code
_entity_poly.pdbx_strand_id
1 'polypeptide(L)'
;KLEFSYEPLIFDSYMIQEDDLAIGQFRLLEVDNRVVVPTNSHIRILITASDVLHSWAIPSLGIKLDACPGRLNQTSMFIKREGVFYGQCSEICGINHGP
;
A
#
# COMPACT_ATOMS: atom_id res chain seq x y z
N LYS A 1 2.96 -12.20 -30.83
CA LYS A 1 4.19 -11.51 -30.39
C LYS A 1 3.79 -10.68 -29.17
N LEU A 2 4.04 -11.21 -27.97
CA LEU A 2 3.80 -10.51 -26.70
C LEU A 2 5.18 -10.37 -26.08
N GLU A 3 5.73 -9.17 -26.16
CA GLU A 3 6.98 -8.79 -25.50
C GLU A 3 6.59 -8.08 -24.21
N PHE A 4 6.95 -8.67 -23.07
CA PHE A 4 6.97 -7.98 -21.77
C PHE A 4 8.43 -7.80 -21.38
N SER A 5 9.04 -6.74 -21.91
CA SER A 5 10.31 -6.22 -21.38
C SER A 5 9.98 -5.33 -20.18
N TYR A 6 9.95 -5.89 -18.97
CA TYR A 6 9.67 -5.11 -17.76
C TYR A 6 10.97 -4.68 -17.10
N GLU A 7 11.29 -3.39 -17.23
CA GLU A 7 11.94 -2.66 -16.14
C GLU A 7 11.02 -2.70 -14.90
N PRO A 8 11.55 -2.84 -13.68
CA PRO A 8 10.72 -2.80 -12.48
C PRO A 8 10.08 -1.41 -12.34
N LEU A 9 8.75 -1.37 -12.22
CA LEU A 9 8.04 -0.15 -11.83
C LEU A 9 8.28 0.08 -10.34
N ILE A 10 9.02 1.15 -10.01
CA ILE A 10 9.37 1.53 -8.65
C ILE A 10 8.93 2.97 -8.44
N PHE A 11 8.22 3.23 -7.35
CA PHE A 11 7.77 4.57 -6.96
C PHE A 11 7.56 4.62 -5.45
N ASP A 12 7.58 5.84 -4.91
CA ASP A 12 7.22 6.14 -3.53
C ASP A 12 5.78 6.64 -3.44
N SER A 13 5.13 6.39 -2.30
CA SER A 13 3.74 6.79 -2.05
C SER A 13 3.67 7.54 -0.72
N TYR A 14 3.34 8.83 -0.77
CA TYR A 14 3.25 9.72 0.38
C TYR A 14 1.83 10.25 0.56
N MET A 15 1.46 10.50 1.82
CA MET A 15 0.18 11.11 2.17
C MET A 15 0.09 12.54 1.62
N ILE A 16 -1.01 12.85 0.95
CA ILE A 16 -1.30 14.22 0.47
C ILE A 16 -1.61 15.12 1.67
N GLN A 17 -0.98 16.29 1.72
CA GLN A 17 -1.20 17.28 2.78
C GLN A 17 -2.57 17.93 2.66
N GLU A 18 -3.14 18.37 3.78
CA GLU A 18 -4.53 18.88 3.80
C GLU A 18 -4.76 20.06 2.86
N ASP A 19 -3.77 20.96 2.73
CA ASP A 19 -3.82 22.13 1.85
C ASP A 19 -3.83 21.77 0.36
N ASP A 20 -3.34 20.57 0.01
CA ASP A 20 -3.25 20.07 -1.37
C ASP A 20 -4.40 19.13 -1.75
N LEU A 21 -5.34 18.86 -0.84
CA LEU A 21 -6.48 17.98 -1.12
C LEU A 21 -7.50 18.64 -2.04
N ALA A 22 -7.92 17.91 -3.07
CA ALA A 22 -9.04 18.30 -3.92
C ALA A 22 -10.39 18.09 -3.20
N ILE A 23 -11.42 18.83 -3.62
CA ILE A 23 -12.77 18.69 -3.06
C ILE A 23 -13.25 17.24 -3.23
N GLY A 24 -13.64 16.61 -2.10
CA GLY A 24 -14.13 15.23 -2.05
C GLY A 24 -13.07 14.18 -1.74
N GLN A 25 -11.80 14.56 -1.63
CA GLN A 25 -10.72 13.67 -1.18
C GLN A 25 -10.72 13.47 0.34
N PHE A 26 -10.23 12.31 0.78
CA PHE A 26 -10.19 11.95 2.19
C PHE A 26 -8.90 12.42 2.88
N ARG A 27 -9.07 13.24 3.91
CA ARG A 27 -8.00 13.63 4.84
C ARG A 27 -7.34 12.39 5.45
N LEU A 28 -6.01 12.37 5.53
CA LEU A 28 -5.17 11.29 6.09
C LEU A 28 -5.21 9.93 5.37
N LEU A 29 -5.91 9.82 4.23
CA LEU A 29 -6.04 8.55 3.50
C LEU A 29 -5.58 8.65 2.04
N GLU A 30 -5.62 9.84 1.45
CA GLU A 30 -5.13 10.01 0.08
C GLU A 30 -3.60 10.02 0.02
N VAL A 31 -3.09 9.46 -1.07
CA VAL A 31 -1.66 9.41 -1.40
C VAL A 31 -1.44 9.93 -2.81
N ASP A 32 -0.23 10.45 -3.07
CA ASP A 32 0.19 10.95 -4.38
C ASP A 32 0.22 9.85 -5.45
N ASN A 33 0.71 8.65 -5.11
CA ASN A 33 0.84 7.51 -6.00
C ASN A 33 0.11 6.28 -5.45
N ARG A 34 -0.99 5.89 -6.09
CA ARG A 34 -1.74 4.69 -5.70
C ARG A 34 -1.08 3.42 -6.24
N VAL A 35 -1.03 2.38 -5.40
CA VAL A 35 -0.69 1.02 -5.86
C VAL A 35 -1.85 0.47 -6.69
N VAL A 36 -1.64 0.39 -8.01
CA VAL A 36 -2.63 -0.15 -8.95
C VAL A 36 -2.32 -1.61 -9.26
N VAL A 37 -3.34 -2.45 -9.19
CA VAL A 37 -3.24 -3.89 -9.43
C VAL A 37 -4.45 -4.39 -10.24
N PRO A 38 -4.31 -5.49 -11.01
CA PRO A 38 -5.42 -6.05 -11.77
C PRO A 38 -6.47 -6.71 -10.87
N THR A 39 -7.75 -6.57 -11.22
CA THR A 39 -8.82 -7.36 -10.60
C THR A 39 -8.81 -8.79 -11.12
N ASN A 40 -9.53 -9.69 -10.43
CA ASN A 40 -9.73 -11.10 -10.79
C ASN A 40 -8.43 -11.89 -11.02
N SER A 41 -7.35 -11.48 -10.35
CA SER A 41 -6.02 -12.07 -10.47
C SER A 41 -5.46 -12.36 -9.08
N HIS A 42 -4.76 -13.48 -8.93
CA HIS A 42 -4.02 -13.77 -7.70
C HIS A 42 -2.77 -12.90 -7.65
N ILE A 43 -2.74 -12.00 -6.68
CA ILE A 43 -1.61 -11.09 -6.47
C ILE A 43 -0.87 -11.54 -5.23
N ARG A 44 0.44 -11.72 -5.36
CA ARG A 44 1.34 -11.97 -4.23
C ARG A 44 1.99 -10.65 -3.83
N ILE A 45 1.93 -10.32 -2.55
CA ILE A 45 2.55 -9.13 -1.99
C ILE A 45 3.67 -9.58 -1.07
N LEU A 46 4.84 -8.98 -1.25
CA LEU A 46 6.01 -9.16 -0.39
C LEU A 46 6.23 -7.85 0.36
N ILE A 47 6.36 -7.94 1.68
CA ILE A 47 6.37 -6.79 2.58
C ILE A 47 7.60 -6.89 3.49
N THR A 48 8.37 -5.81 3.57
CA THR A 48 9.51 -5.63 4.46
C THR A 48 9.64 -4.14 4.77
N ALA A 49 10.39 -3.80 5.81
CA ALA A 49 10.80 -2.42 6.08
C ALA A 49 12.33 -2.28 5.90
N SER A 50 12.80 -1.05 5.69
CA SER A 50 14.21 -0.72 5.62
C SER A 50 14.76 -0.08 6.90
N ASP A 51 13.88 0.35 7.80
CA ASP A 51 14.20 1.13 8.99
C ASP A 51 13.70 0.48 10.29
N VAL A 52 12.45 0.74 10.69
CA VAL A 52 11.80 0.25 11.90
C VAL A 52 10.64 -0.66 11.53
N LEU A 53 9.89 -1.13 12.53
CA LEU A 53 8.67 -1.88 12.28
C LEU A 53 7.59 -0.95 11.70
N HIS A 54 6.91 -1.43 10.68
CA HIS A 54 5.62 -0.90 10.19
C HIS A 54 4.65 -2.08 10.05
N SER A 55 3.40 -1.81 9.69
CA SER A 55 2.44 -2.88 9.35
C SER A 55 1.53 -2.43 8.22
N TRP A 56 1.56 -3.18 7.12
CA TRP A 56 0.80 -2.88 5.92
C TRP A 56 -0.57 -3.52 6.02
N ALA A 57 -1.62 -2.70 6.04
CA ALA A 57 -2.98 -3.14 6.27
C ALA A 57 -3.96 -2.53 5.27
N ILE A 58 -4.89 -3.35 4.77
CA ILE A 58 -6.06 -2.93 4.00
C ILE A 58 -7.28 -3.63 4.61
N PRO A 59 -8.01 -2.99 5.55
CA PRO A 59 -9.05 -3.63 6.34
C PRO A 59 -10.19 -4.23 5.50
N SER A 60 -10.59 -3.56 4.42
CA SER A 60 -11.64 -4.02 3.50
C SER A 60 -11.27 -5.29 2.72
N LEU A 61 -9.98 -5.61 2.64
CA LEU A 61 -9.47 -6.86 2.06
C LEU A 61 -9.09 -7.89 3.15
N GLY A 62 -9.26 -7.56 4.44
CA GLY A 62 -8.88 -8.43 5.55
C GLY A 62 -7.37 -8.67 5.67
N ILE A 63 -6.55 -7.74 5.15
CA ILE A 63 -5.10 -7.86 5.16
C ILE A 63 -4.51 -6.97 6.25
N LYS A 64 -3.65 -7.54 7.09
CA LYS A 64 -2.70 -6.85 7.97
C LYS A 64 -1.46 -7.73 8.07
N LEU A 65 -0.29 -7.18 7.74
CA LEU A 65 0.97 -7.91 7.84
C LEU A 65 2.12 -6.96 8.16
N ASP A 66 2.95 -7.35 9.12
CA ASP A 66 4.05 -6.51 9.57
C ASP A 66 5.14 -6.42 8.51
N ALA A 67 5.72 -5.23 8.39
CA ALA A 67 6.92 -4.94 7.62
C ALA A 67 8.08 -4.89 8.61
N CYS A 68 8.91 -5.94 8.61
CA CYS A 68 10.01 -6.09 9.57
C CYS A 68 11.36 -5.97 8.86
N PRO A 69 12.29 -5.12 9.34
CA PRO A 69 13.64 -5.08 8.78
C PRO A 69 14.32 -6.45 8.81
N GLY A 70 14.88 -6.88 7.67
CA GLY A 70 15.55 -8.17 7.52
C GLY A 70 14.61 -9.39 7.41
N ARG A 71 13.29 -9.20 7.34
CA ARG A 71 12.32 -10.28 7.09
C ARG A 71 11.37 -9.91 5.95
N LEU A 72 11.34 -10.77 4.93
CA LEU A 72 10.40 -10.65 3.81
C LEU A 72 9.12 -11.45 4.11
N ASN A 73 8.10 -10.76 4.59
CA ASN A 73 6.78 -11.35 4.81
C ASN A 73 5.99 -11.42 3.50
N GLN A 74 5.09 -12.40 3.38
CA GLN A 74 4.29 -12.62 2.17
C GLN A 74 2.82 -12.76 2.50
N THR A 75 1.96 -12.13 1.70
CA THR A 75 0.52 -12.42 1.66
C THR A 75 0.02 -12.51 0.22
N SER A 76 -1.21 -12.97 0.05
CA SER A 76 -1.89 -13.01 -1.25
C SER A 76 -3.21 -12.25 -1.17
N MET A 77 -3.56 -11.58 -2.26
CA MET A 77 -4.86 -10.93 -2.39
C MET A 77 -5.54 -11.29 -3.71
N PHE A 78 -6.87 -11.30 -3.69
CA PHE A 78 -7.70 -11.50 -4.87
C PHE A 78 -8.87 -10.51 -4.82
N ILE A 79 -8.82 -9.50 -5.70
CA ILE A 79 -9.80 -8.42 -5.72
C ILE A 79 -10.87 -8.72 -6.78
N LYS A 80 -12.13 -8.91 -6.35
CA LYS A 80 -13.27 -9.24 -7.25
C LYS A 80 -13.94 -8.02 -7.88
N ARG A 81 -13.70 -6.82 -7.34
CA ARG A 81 -14.41 -5.59 -7.69
C ARG A 81 -13.39 -4.47 -7.89
N GLU A 82 -13.55 -3.70 -8.95
CA GLU A 82 -12.80 -2.47 -9.16
C GLU A 82 -13.18 -1.42 -8.11
N GLY A 83 -12.19 -0.66 -7.64
CA GLY A 83 -12.41 0.38 -6.64
C GLY A 83 -11.12 0.85 -6.00
N VAL A 84 -11.25 1.77 -5.06
CA VAL A 84 -10.14 2.27 -4.24
C VAL A 84 -10.31 1.70 -2.84
N PHE A 85 -9.26 1.07 -2.34
CA PHE A 85 -9.22 0.46 -1.01
C PHE A 85 -8.14 1.17 -0.19
N TYR A 86 -8.52 1.68 0.97
CA TYR A 86 -7.62 2.44 1.84
C TYR A 86 -7.07 1.58 2.98
N GLY A 87 -5.91 2.00 3.46
CA GLY A 87 -5.15 1.38 4.51
C GLY A 87 -4.31 2.41 5.23
N GLN A 88 -3.86 2.10 6.44
CA GLN A 88 -2.92 2.92 7.21
C GLN A 88 -1.87 2.02 7.83
N CYS A 89 -0.70 2.59 8.16
CA CYS A 89 0.29 1.89 8.94
C CYS A 89 -0.35 1.42 10.26
N SER A 90 -0.15 0.15 10.61
CA SER A 90 -0.85 -0.49 11.74
C SER A 90 0.10 -1.00 12.84
N GLU A 91 1.32 -0.47 12.88
CA GLU A 91 2.35 -0.71 13.89
C GLU A 91 3.14 0.59 14.15
N ILE A 92 3.30 0.97 15.42
CA ILE A 92 3.88 2.27 15.80
C ILE A 92 5.30 2.44 15.25
N CYS A 93 5.47 3.40 14.34
CA CYS A 93 6.72 3.56 13.58
C CYS A 93 7.40 4.93 13.74
N GLY A 94 6.98 5.74 14.73
CA GLY A 94 7.59 7.02 15.07
C GLY A 94 6.61 8.19 15.03
N ILE A 95 7.14 9.41 14.91
CA ILE A 95 6.36 10.65 15.07
C ILE A 95 5.29 10.83 13.98
N ASN A 96 5.50 10.26 12.80
CA ASN A 96 4.60 10.33 11.64
C ASN A 96 3.79 9.04 11.43
N HIS A 97 3.66 8.17 12.45
CA HIS A 97 2.94 6.90 12.32
C HIS A 97 1.45 7.06 11.97
N GLY A 98 0.81 8.09 12.50
CA GLY A 98 -0.60 8.42 12.28
C GLY A 98 -1.50 7.89 13.40
N PRO A 99 -2.48 8.68 13.89
CA PRO A 99 -2.84 10.05 13.48
C PRO A 99 -1.82 11.12 13.91
#